data_AF-A0A9E3EMA9-F1
#
_entry.id   AF-A0A9E3EMA9-F1
#
_cell.length_a   1.000
_cell.length_b   1.000
_cell.length_c   1.000
_cell.angle_alpha   90.00
_cell.angle_beta   90.00
_cell.angle_gamma   90.00
#
_symmetry.space_group_name_H-M   'P 1'
#
loop_
_entity.id
_entity.type
_entity.pdbx_description
1 polymer ?
#
loop_
_entity_poly.entity_id
_entity_poly.type
_entity_poly.pdbx_seq_one_letter_code
_entity_poly.pdbx_strand_id
1 'polypeptide(L)'
;MSQRFPEKSARDDERPDPEALLKRYHLSDNDLEKAASPTSVKRGEGAQLHPGRLRVYLGSAAGVGKTYAMLNEGKRRKERGTDVVVGYVETHGRVQTQVQLGDLEVLPRKKISYRGVTLEEMDTEAIIARHPQVVLIDELAHTNVAGSEHHKRYQDVFDVLDAGIDVITTLNVQHLESLNDLVESITGVRVRETLPDRILDEADEVELIDIAPSALRQ
;
A
#
# COMPACT_ATOMS: atom_id res chain seq x y z
N MET A 1 55.91 -1.75 -12.97
CA MET A 1 54.77 -2.19 -12.13
C MET A 1 54.13 -0.96 -11.48
N SER A 2 52.83 -0.81 -11.70
CA SER A 2 51.83 -0.04 -10.93
C SER A 2 50.97 0.83 -11.87
N GLN A 3 49.83 0.28 -12.28
CA GLN A 3 48.75 1.02 -12.94
C GLN A 3 47.89 1.68 -11.86
N ARG A 4 47.71 3.00 -11.94
CA ARG A 4 46.73 3.76 -11.14
C ARG A 4 45.42 3.85 -11.93
N PHE A 5 44.31 3.52 -11.28
CA PHE A 5 42.94 3.75 -11.77
C PHE A 5 42.56 5.24 -11.63
N PRO A 6 41.78 5.83 -12.56
CA PRO A 6 41.21 7.16 -12.36
C PRO A 6 39.86 7.10 -11.64
N GLU A 7 39.66 8.04 -10.71
CA GLU A 7 38.41 8.30 -9.99
C GLU A 7 37.28 8.71 -10.94
N LYS A 8 36.07 8.17 -10.73
CA LYS A 8 34.85 8.59 -11.43
C LYS A 8 34.27 9.84 -10.74
N SER A 9 34.18 10.94 -11.50
CA SER A 9 33.55 12.19 -11.09
C SER A 9 32.03 12.05 -10.96
N ALA A 10 31.47 12.63 -9.89
CA ALA A 10 30.05 12.91 -9.72
C ALA A 10 29.50 13.74 -10.90
N ARG A 11 28.39 13.29 -11.50
CA ARG A 11 27.56 14.10 -12.39
C ARG A 11 26.11 13.96 -11.92
N ASP A 12 25.61 15.07 -11.40
CA ASP A 12 24.24 15.61 -11.44
C ASP A 12 23.08 14.62 -11.43
N ASP A 13 22.53 14.42 -10.22
CA ASP A 13 21.26 13.76 -9.92
C ASP A 13 20.16 14.82 -9.69
N GLU A 14 19.98 15.74 -10.65
CA GLU A 14 18.85 16.66 -10.65
C GLU A 14 17.70 16.07 -11.46
N ARG A 15 16.59 15.78 -10.77
CA ARG A 15 15.35 15.33 -11.41
C ARG A 15 14.78 16.48 -12.24
N PRO A 16 14.27 16.20 -13.45
CA PRO A 16 13.67 17.23 -14.29
C PRO A 16 12.40 17.79 -13.65
N ASP A 17 12.26 19.11 -13.76
CA ASP A 17 11.09 19.88 -13.36
C ASP A 17 9.79 19.30 -13.96
N PRO A 18 8.76 19.02 -13.12
CA PRO A 18 7.46 18.53 -13.57
C PRO A 18 6.79 19.42 -14.63
N GLU A 19 6.93 20.74 -14.55
CA GLU A 19 6.35 21.65 -15.56
C GLU A 19 7.04 21.48 -16.92
N ALA A 20 8.35 21.26 -16.91
CA ALA A 20 9.14 20.99 -18.12
C ALA A 20 8.76 19.64 -18.76
N LEU A 21 8.35 18.65 -17.96
CA LEU A 21 7.87 17.35 -18.45
C LEU A 21 6.50 17.47 -19.12
N LEU A 22 5.56 18.21 -18.54
CA LEU A 22 4.22 18.43 -19.12
C LEU A 22 4.32 19.12 -20.49
N LYS A 23 5.17 20.15 -20.58
CA LYS A 23 5.41 20.89 -21.83
C LYS A 23 6.09 20.03 -22.91
N ARG A 24 6.97 19.11 -22.51
CA ARG A 24 7.71 18.22 -23.43
C ARG A 24 6.83 17.18 -24.13
N TYR A 25 5.73 16.79 -23.50
CA TYR A 25 4.80 15.78 -24.03
C TYR A 25 3.49 16.38 -24.56
N HIS A 26 3.40 17.71 -24.69
CA HIS A 26 2.21 18.41 -25.21
C HIS A 26 0.89 18.03 -24.52
N LEU A 27 0.95 17.71 -23.22
CA LEU A 27 -0.24 17.49 -22.41
C LEU A 27 -0.74 18.83 -21.87
N SER A 28 -2.01 19.13 -22.08
CA SER A 28 -2.68 20.29 -21.47
C SER A 28 -3.41 19.87 -20.19
N ASP A 29 -3.64 20.79 -19.25
CA ASP A 29 -4.38 20.52 -18.00
C ASP A 29 -5.77 19.90 -18.29
N ASN A 30 -6.36 20.20 -19.44
CA ASN A 30 -7.64 19.65 -19.90
C ASN A 30 -7.59 18.16 -20.28
N ASP A 31 -6.41 17.57 -20.51
CA ASP A 31 -6.27 16.16 -20.84
C ASP A 31 -6.32 15.26 -19.59
N LEU A 32 -6.04 15.83 -18.41
CA LEU A 32 -6.20 15.16 -17.12
C LEU A 32 -7.67 15.07 -16.68
N GLU A 33 -8.49 16.07 -17.00
CA GLU A 33 -9.93 16.07 -16.66
C GLU A 33 -10.75 15.09 -17.54
N LYS A 34 -10.36 14.88 -18.81
CA LYS A 34 -11.11 13.98 -19.72
C LYS A 34 -10.93 12.49 -19.41
N ALA A 35 -9.82 12.11 -18.77
CA ALA A 35 -9.61 10.72 -18.33
C ALA A 35 -10.50 10.34 -17.13
N ALA A 36 -11.13 11.31 -16.45
CA ALA A 36 -11.95 11.13 -15.26
C ALA A 36 -13.47 11.07 -15.55
N SER A 37 -13.89 10.73 -16.77
CA SER A 37 -15.33 10.54 -17.08
C SER A 37 -15.79 9.14 -16.64
N PRO A 38 -16.70 9.01 -15.66
CA PRO A 38 -17.18 7.70 -15.21
C PRO A 38 -18.09 7.09 -16.27
N THR A 39 -17.69 5.95 -16.83
CA THR A 39 -18.58 5.13 -17.64
C THR A 39 -19.67 4.60 -16.73
N SER A 40 -20.89 5.10 -16.92
CA SER A 40 -22.06 4.76 -16.11
C SER A 40 -22.48 3.31 -16.36
N VAL A 41 -21.97 2.39 -15.54
CA VAL A 41 -22.51 1.04 -15.44
C VAL A 41 -23.81 1.13 -14.63
N LYS A 42 -24.92 0.73 -15.25
CA LYS A 42 -26.24 0.66 -14.60
C LYS A 42 -26.17 -0.29 -13.41
N ARG A 43 -26.22 0.26 -12.19
CA ARG A 43 -26.39 -0.49 -10.94
C ARG A 43 -27.78 -1.14 -10.94
N GLY A 44 -27.82 -2.47 -10.95
CA GLY A 44 -29.02 -3.22 -10.63
C GLY A 44 -29.37 -3.01 -9.16
N GLU A 45 -30.66 -2.76 -8.89
CA GLU A 45 -31.21 -2.72 -7.53
C GLU A 45 -31.08 -4.11 -6.90
N GLY A 46 -30.24 -4.26 -5.87
CA GLY A 46 -30.08 -5.52 -5.15
C GLY A 46 -29.27 -5.35 -3.88
N ALA A 47 -29.94 -5.55 -2.74
CA ALA A 47 -29.45 -5.58 -1.35
C ALA A 47 -28.59 -4.39 -0.90
N GLN A 48 -28.98 -3.75 0.21
CA GLN A 48 -28.08 -2.85 0.95
C GLN A 48 -26.94 -3.71 1.52
N LEU A 49 -25.88 -3.94 0.73
CA LEU A 49 -24.64 -4.52 1.19
C LEU A 49 -24.03 -3.49 2.14
N HIS A 50 -23.88 -3.87 3.40
CA HIS A 50 -23.07 -3.09 4.32
C HIS A 50 -21.62 -3.19 3.82
N PRO A 51 -20.90 -2.06 3.68
CA PRO A 51 -19.48 -2.10 3.40
C PRO A 51 -18.77 -2.98 4.42
N GLY A 52 -17.73 -3.68 3.96
CA GLY A 52 -16.83 -4.43 4.84
C GLY A 52 -16.18 -3.50 5.86
N ARG A 53 -15.61 -4.09 6.90
CA ARG A 53 -15.00 -3.34 8.00
C ARG A 53 -13.51 -3.17 7.81
N LEU A 54 -13.00 -1.98 8.13
CA LEU A 54 -11.58 -1.65 8.03
C LEU A 54 -10.91 -1.69 9.41
N ARG A 55 -9.95 -2.59 9.58
CA ARG A 55 -9.05 -2.61 10.75
C ARG A 55 -7.63 -2.20 10.34
N VAL A 56 -7.06 -1.23 11.04
CA VAL A 56 -5.72 -0.72 10.78
C VAL A 56 -4.79 -1.01 11.96
N TYR A 57 -3.69 -1.71 11.69
CA TYR A 57 -2.55 -1.76 12.59
C TYR A 57 -1.63 -0.57 12.32
N LEU A 58 -1.71 0.45 13.18
CA LEU A 58 -0.89 1.65 13.10
C LEU A 58 0.40 1.45 13.88
N GLY A 59 1.54 1.95 13.41
CA GLY A 59 2.79 1.86 14.15
C GLY A 59 3.74 3.02 13.94
N SER A 60 4.65 3.19 14.89
CA SER A 60 5.59 4.31 14.95
C SER A 60 6.67 4.25 13.86
N ALA A 61 7.06 3.05 13.42
CA ALA A 61 8.09 2.85 12.41
C ALA A 61 7.99 1.48 11.69
N ALA A 62 8.82 1.30 10.66
CA ALA A 62 9.09 -0.01 10.10
C ALA A 62 9.76 -0.91 11.16
N GLY A 63 9.44 -2.21 11.17
CA GLY A 63 10.03 -3.17 12.10
C GLY A 63 9.34 -3.31 13.46
N VAL A 64 8.39 -2.43 13.83
CA VAL A 64 7.64 -2.54 15.11
C VAL A 64 6.73 -3.76 15.21
N GLY A 65 6.53 -4.51 14.11
CA GLY A 65 5.76 -5.75 14.11
C GLY A 65 4.32 -5.66 13.58
N LYS A 66 3.93 -4.58 12.88
CA LYS A 66 2.57 -4.44 12.32
C LYS A 66 2.15 -5.61 11.42
N THR A 67 2.99 -5.96 10.44
CA THR A 67 2.74 -7.10 9.54
C THR A 67 2.59 -8.40 10.34
N TYR A 68 3.37 -8.58 11.40
CA TYR A 68 3.26 -9.75 12.27
C TYR A 68 1.93 -9.76 13.05
N ALA A 69 1.51 -8.62 13.59
CA ALA A 69 0.23 -8.48 14.29
C ALA A 69 -0.94 -8.78 13.34
N MET A 70 -0.92 -8.23 12.12
CA MET A 70 -1.90 -8.49 11.07
C MET A 70 -1.98 -9.97 10.69
N LEU A 71 -0.84 -10.61 10.42
CA LEU A 71 -0.79 -12.04 10.07
C LEU A 71 -1.28 -12.94 11.20
N ASN A 72 -0.91 -12.63 12.45
CA ASN A 72 -1.39 -13.37 13.61
C ASN A 72 -2.90 -13.22 13.81
N GLU A 73 -3.45 -12.03 13.57
CA GLU A 73 -4.90 -11.84 13.63
C GLU A 73 -5.62 -12.62 12.53
N GLY A 74 -5.10 -12.61 11.30
CA GLY A 74 -5.62 -13.43 10.22
C GLY A 74 -5.63 -14.92 10.55
N LYS A 75 -4.55 -15.45 11.14
CA LYS A 75 -4.47 -16.85 11.60
C LYS A 75 -5.50 -17.14 12.68
N ARG A 76 -5.60 -16.30 13.72
CA ARG A 76 -6.59 -16.48 14.79
C ARG A 76 -8.02 -16.50 14.25
N ARG A 77 -8.34 -15.67 13.26
CA ARG A 77 -9.65 -15.69 12.59
C ARG A 77 -9.86 -16.97 11.80
N LYS A 78 -8.87 -17.40 11.02
CA LYS A 78 -8.92 -18.66 10.27
C LYS A 78 -9.10 -19.89 11.18
N GLU A 79 -8.38 -19.96 12.30
CA GLU A 79 -8.51 -21.02 13.31
C GLU A 79 -9.92 -21.09 13.91
N ARG A 80 -10.64 -19.96 13.94
CA ARG A 80 -12.05 -19.88 14.37
C ARG A 80 -13.05 -20.16 13.22
N GLY A 81 -12.56 -20.51 12.03
CA GLY A 81 -13.38 -20.85 10.87
C GLY A 81 -13.76 -19.68 9.98
N THR A 82 -13.17 -18.49 10.16
CA THR A 82 -13.35 -17.37 9.22
C THR A 82 -12.59 -17.65 7.92
N ASP A 83 -13.21 -17.36 6.77
CA ASP A 83 -12.54 -17.40 5.47
C ASP A 83 -11.58 -16.20 5.34
N VAL A 84 -10.27 -16.45 5.43
CA VAL A 84 -9.22 -15.43 5.44
C VAL A 84 -8.22 -15.69 4.32
N VAL A 85 -7.93 -14.64 3.54
CA VAL A 85 -6.91 -14.67 2.50
C VAL A 85 -5.90 -13.54 2.66
N VAL A 86 -4.67 -13.76 2.21
CA VAL A 86 -3.65 -12.72 2.07
C VAL A 86 -3.74 -12.17 0.65
N GLY A 87 -4.22 -10.92 0.53
CA GLY A 87 -4.29 -10.22 -0.75
C GLY A 87 -2.96 -9.56 -1.12
N TYR A 88 -2.28 -9.00 -0.13
CA TYR A 88 -0.93 -8.47 -0.30
C TYR A 88 -0.18 -8.44 1.03
N VAL A 89 1.06 -8.95 1.03
CA VAL A 89 2.01 -8.75 2.13
C VAL A 89 3.35 -8.36 1.52
N GLU A 90 3.95 -7.29 2.06
CA GLU A 90 5.30 -6.94 1.70
C GLU A 90 6.29 -7.72 2.58
N THR A 91 7.15 -8.50 1.94
CA THR A 91 8.10 -9.36 2.66
C THR A 91 9.47 -8.71 2.80
N HIS A 92 9.78 -7.65 2.04
CA HIS A 92 11.07 -6.95 2.05
C HIS A 92 12.28 -7.90 1.98
N GLY A 93 12.14 -9.08 1.36
CA GLY A 93 13.18 -10.11 1.31
C GLY A 93 13.49 -10.80 2.64
N ARG A 94 12.68 -10.60 3.70
CA ARG A 94 12.85 -11.22 5.01
C ARG A 94 12.27 -12.64 5.00
N VAL A 95 13.16 -13.63 5.11
CA VAL A 95 12.82 -15.06 5.25
C VAL A 95 11.80 -15.31 6.37
N GLN A 96 11.87 -14.53 7.45
CA GLN A 96 10.97 -14.66 8.60
C GLN A 96 9.49 -14.37 8.26
N THR A 97 9.19 -13.47 7.31
CA THR A 97 7.80 -13.15 6.93
C THR A 97 7.18 -14.30 6.13
N GLN A 98 7.96 -15.03 5.32
CA GLN A 98 7.47 -16.21 4.59
C GLN A 98 7.08 -17.35 5.54
N VAL A 99 7.86 -17.58 6.60
CA VAL A 99 7.51 -18.54 7.66
C VAL A 99 6.22 -18.13 8.37
N GLN A 100 5.97 -16.82 8.50
CA GLN A 100 4.78 -16.29 9.15
C GLN A 100 3.51 -16.34 8.31
N LEU A 101 3.58 -16.45 6.98
CA LEU A 101 2.39 -16.73 6.17
C LEU A 101 1.76 -18.07 6.57
N GLY A 102 2.57 -19.06 6.92
CA GLY A 102 2.11 -20.36 7.42
C GLY A 102 1.19 -21.05 6.41
N ASP A 103 -0.02 -21.35 6.83
CA ASP A 103 -1.06 -22.02 6.05
C ASP A 103 -2.12 -21.06 5.49
N LEU A 104 -1.98 -19.74 5.67
CA LEU A 104 -2.90 -18.78 5.08
C LEU A 104 -2.88 -18.89 3.55
N GLU A 105 -4.06 -18.85 2.93
CA GLU A 105 -4.17 -18.75 1.47
C GLU A 105 -3.57 -17.40 1.04
N VAL A 106 -2.72 -17.39 0.02
CA VAL A 106 -2.09 -16.18 -0.51
C VAL A 106 -2.45 -16.04 -1.98
N LEU A 107 -3.07 -14.92 -2.35
CA LEU A 107 -3.39 -14.65 -3.74
C LEU A 107 -2.13 -14.27 -4.52
N PRO A 108 -1.98 -14.73 -5.78
CA PRO A 108 -0.90 -14.30 -6.64
C PRO A 108 -0.93 -12.78 -6.86
N ARG A 109 0.25 -12.16 -6.90
CA ARG A 109 0.40 -10.74 -7.23
C ARG A 109 0.15 -10.50 -8.72
N LYS A 110 -0.49 -9.37 -9.05
CA LYS A 110 -0.69 -8.91 -10.44
C LYS A 110 0.64 -8.41 -10.99
N LYS A 111 1.00 -8.83 -12.20
CA LYS A 111 2.22 -8.37 -12.88
C LYS A 111 1.88 -7.23 -13.83
N ILE A 112 2.55 -6.10 -13.66
CA ILE A 112 2.34 -4.87 -14.44
C ILE A 112 3.64 -4.53 -15.17
N SER A 113 3.57 -4.43 -16.50
CA SER A 113 4.71 -4.03 -17.33
C SER A 113 4.71 -2.51 -17.53
N TYR A 114 5.73 -1.84 -17.01
CA TYR A 114 5.91 -0.39 -17.13
C TYR A 114 7.33 -0.05 -17.60
N ARG A 115 7.44 0.68 -18.71
CA ARG A 115 8.73 1.10 -19.33
C ARG A 115 9.76 -0.04 -19.49
N GLY A 116 9.29 -1.24 -19.82
CA GLY A 116 10.14 -2.42 -20.02
C GLY A 116 10.57 -3.15 -18.74
N VAL A 117 10.08 -2.73 -17.57
CA VAL A 117 10.25 -3.44 -16.29
C VAL A 117 8.93 -4.09 -15.91
N THR A 118 8.97 -5.34 -15.44
CA THR A 118 7.81 -6.00 -14.83
C THR A 118 7.86 -5.78 -13.33
N LEU A 119 6.81 -5.16 -12.81
CA LEU A 119 6.59 -4.90 -11.40
C LEU A 119 5.42 -5.77 -10.92
N GLU A 120 5.37 -6.01 -9.61
CA GLU A 120 4.29 -6.77 -8.97
C GLU A 120 3.47 -5.85 -8.08
N GLU A 121 2.16 -6.04 -8.08
CA GLU A 121 1.21 -5.28 -7.29
C GLU A 121 0.11 -6.18 -6.74
N MET A 122 -0.68 -5.70 -5.78
CA MET A 122 -1.90 -6.37 -5.34
C MET A 122 -2.86 -6.62 -6.50
N ASP A 123 -3.55 -7.76 -6.49
CA ASP A 123 -4.60 -8.08 -7.46
C ASP A 123 -6.00 -7.84 -6.84
N THR A 124 -6.45 -6.59 -6.89
CA THR A 124 -7.75 -6.15 -6.34
C THR A 124 -8.91 -6.93 -6.95
N GLU A 125 -8.88 -7.15 -8.27
CA GLU A 125 -9.92 -7.91 -8.99
C GLU A 125 -9.97 -9.37 -8.52
N ALA A 126 -8.80 -10.01 -8.33
CA ALA A 126 -8.75 -11.38 -7.83
C ALA A 126 -9.26 -11.50 -6.38
N ILE A 127 -9.00 -10.51 -5.53
CA ILE A 127 -9.52 -10.45 -4.15
C ILE A 127 -11.06 -10.40 -4.19
N ILE A 128 -11.61 -9.46 -4.96
CA ILE A 128 -13.07 -9.28 -5.07
C ILE A 128 -13.73 -10.53 -5.69
N ALA A 129 -13.13 -11.12 -6.71
CA ALA A 129 -13.63 -12.34 -7.34
C ALA A 129 -13.59 -13.56 -6.39
N ARG A 130 -12.56 -13.66 -5.53
CA ARG A 130 -12.46 -14.70 -4.49
C ARG A 130 -13.45 -14.50 -3.35
N HIS A 131 -13.85 -13.26 -3.10
CA HIS A 131 -14.84 -12.86 -2.11
C HIS A 131 -14.67 -13.52 -0.72
N PRO A 132 -13.47 -13.41 -0.10
CA PRO A 132 -13.23 -13.92 1.25
C PRO A 132 -14.08 -13.16 2.28
N GLN A 133 -14.21 -13.68 3.51
CA GLN A 133 -14.79 -12.88 4.60
C GLN A 133 -13.83 -11.78 5.06
N VAL A 134 -12.52 -12.08 5.09
CA VAL A 134 -11.47 -11.13 5.47
C VAL A 134 -10.29 -11.24 4.52
N VAL A 135 -9.74 -10.10 4.10
CA VAL A 135 -8.46 -10.03 3.40
C VAL A 135 -7.41 -9.26 4.20
N LEU A 136 -6.17 -9.76 4.17
CA LEU A 136 -5.01 -9.08 4.74
C LEU A 136 -4.28 -8.30 3.63
N ILE A 137 -4.10 -7.00 3.80
CA ILE A 137 -3.49 -6.10 2.81
C ILE A 137 -2.46 -5.20 3.52
N ASP A 138 -1.17 -5.41 3.28
CA ASP A 138 -0.12 -4.60 3.89
C ASP A 138 0.06 -3.22 3.22
N GLU A 139 0.66 -2.28 3.95
CA GLU A 139 1.06 -0.94 3.49
C GLU A 139 -0.05 -0.08 2.87
N LEU A 140 -1.02 0.34 3.69
CA LEU A 140 -2.18 1.14 3.26
C LEU A 140 -1.79 2.44 2.52
N ALA A 141 -0.67 3.05 2.89
CA ALA A 141 -0.17 4.29 2.29
C ALA A 141 0.61 4.10 0.97
N HIS A 142 0.76 2.86 0.48
CA HIS A 142 1.52 2.56 -0.73
C HIS A 142 1.02 3.32 -1.95
N THR A 143 1.95 3.74 -2.81
CA THR A 143 1.67 4.29 -4.13
C THR A 143 1.77 3.17 -5.15
N ASN A 144 0.64 2.86 -5.77
CA ASN A 144 0.57 1.73 -6.68
C ASN A 144 1.49 1.94 -7.88
N VAL A 145 1.91 0.81 -8.46
CA VAL A 145 2.70 0.80 -9.69
C VAL A 145 2.00 1.60 -10.80
N ALA A 146 2.79 2.38 -11.57
CA ALA A 146 2.27 3.10 -12.73
C ALA A 146 1.64 2.14 -13.76
N GLY A 147 0.38 2.38 -14.10
CA GLY A 147 -0.44 1.50 -14.94
C GLY A 147 -1.47 0.67 -14.16
N SER A 148 -1.46 0.73 -12.82
CA SER A 148 -2.58 0.28 -11.99
C SER A 148 -3.83 1.14 -12.21
N GLU A 149 -5.00 0.58 -11.88
CA GLU A 149 -6.29 1.28 -11.96
C GLU A 149 -6.33 2.48 -11.01
N HIS A 150 -5.97 2.26 -9.75
CA HIS A 150 -5.82 3.32 -8.75
C HIS A 150 -4.37 3.72 -8.55
N HIS A 151 -4.17 4.99 -8.17
CA HIS A 151 -2.84 5.52 -7.84
C HIS A 151 -2.40 5.14 -6.42
N LYS A 152 -3.34 4.91 -5.49
CA LYS A 152 -3.06 4.64 -4.08
C LYS A 152 -3.74 3.36 -3.62
N ARG A 153 -3.03 2.53 -2.85
CA ARG A 153 -3.56 1.26 -2.33
C ARG A 153 -4.80 1.42 -1.46
N TYR A 154 -4.94 2.52 -0.72
CA TYR A 154 -6.15 2.77 0.05
C TYR A 154 -7.41 2.81 -0.83
N GLN A 155 -7.31 3.23 -2.09
CA GLN A 155 -8.45 3.24 -3.02
C GLN A 155 -8.85 1.82 -3.40
N ASP A 156 -7.87 0.94 -3.67
CA ASP A 156 -8.15 -0.49 -3.87
C ASP A 156 -8.78 -1.13 -2.62
N VAL A 157 -8.31 -0.75 -1.43
CA VAL A 157 -8.89 -1.20 -0.15
C VAL A 157 -10.36 -0.78 -0.06
N PHE A 158 -10.71 0.44 -0.46
CA PHE A 158 -12.12 0.86 -0.49
C PHE A 158 -12.96 0.08 -1.50
N ASP A 159 -12.43 -0.25 -2.68
CA ASP A 159 -13.17 -1.11 -3.62
C ASP A 159 -13.46 -2.50 -3.03
N VAL A 160 -12.51 -3.04 -2.26
CA VAL A 160 -12.68 -4.32 -1.54
C VAL A 160 -13.71 -4.19 -0.41
N LEU A 161 -13.67 -3.11 0.37
CA LEU A 161 -14.66 -2.84 1.41
C LEU A 161 -16.06 -2.63 0.81
N ASP A 162 -16.18 -1.92 -0.30
CA ASP A 162 -17.43 -1.70 -1.02
C ASP A 162 -18.02 -3.00 -1.59
N ALA A 163 -17.17 -4.01 -1.86
CA ALA A 163 -17.59 -5.37 -2.19
C ALA A 163 -18.08 -6.18 -0.98
N GLY A 164 -18.06 -5.63 0.23
CA GLY A 164 -18.53 -6.28 1.46
C GLY A 164 -17.49 -7.19 2.12
N ILE A 165 -16.21 -7.03 1.80
CA ILE A 165 -15.10 -7.84 2.33
C ILE A 165 -14.39 -7.05 3.44
N ASP A 166 -14.22 -7.65 4.62
CA ASP A 166 -13.45 -6.99 5.69
C ASP A 166 -11.97 -6.90 5.31
N VAL A 167 -11.33 -5.78 5.63
CA VAL A 167 -9.90 -5.56 5.37
C VAL A 167 -9.16 -5.35 6.68
N ILE A 168 -8.07 -6.10 6.87
CA ILE A 168 -7.07 -5.82 7.89
C ILE A 168 -5.80 -5.33 7.20
N THR A 169 -5.32 -4.17 7.59
CA THR A 169 -4.17 -3.51 6.95
C THR A 169 -3.15 -2.98 7.95
N THR A 170 -2.02 -2.47 7.45
CA THR A 170 -1.01 -1.80 8.26
C THR A 170 -0.67 -0.41 7.73
N LEU A 171 -0.29 0.47 8.66
CA LEU A 171 0.09 1.86 8.37
C LEU A 171 1.22 2.30 9.30
N ASN A 172 2.25 2.97 8.77
CA ASN A 172 3.16 3.74 9.62
C ASN A 172 2.61 5.17 9.79
N VAL A 173 2.70 5.69 11.01
CA VAL A 173 2.21 7.04 11.36
C VAL A 173 2.88 8.14 10.54
N GLN A 174 4.13 7.95 10.10
CA GLN A 174 4.86 8.90 9.26
C GLN A 174 4.21 9.18 7.89
N HIS A 175 3.32 8.29 7.44
CA HIS A 175 2.65 8.45 6.15
C HIS A 175 1.39 9.33 6.23
N LEU A 176 0.94 9.71 7.43
CA LEU A 176 -0.18 10.64 7.56
C LEU A 176 0.22 12.03 7.04
N GLU A 177 -0.64 12.61 6.21
CA GLU A 177 -0.38 13.92 5.58
C GLU A 177 -0.16 15.01 6.62
N SER A 178 -0.95 15.03 7.69
CA SER A 178 -0.82 16.01 8.77
C SER A 178 0.55 15.99 9.48
N LEU A 179 1.30 14.89 9.37
CA LEU A 179 2.58 14.69 10.05
C LEU A 179 3.80 14.88 9.14
N ASN A 180 3.61 15.10 7.84
CA ASN A 180 4.71 15.13 6.88
C ASN A 180 5.74 16.23 7.21
N ASP A 181 5.28 17.47 7.41
CA ASP A 181 6.14 18.61 7.72
C ASP A 181 6.90 18.41 9.04
N LEU A 182 6.23 17.83 10.04
CA LEU A 182 6.84 17.53 11.34
C LEU A 182 7.92 16.44 11.19
N VAL A 183 7.63 15.36 10.47
CA VAL A 183 8.60 14.29 10.21
C VAL A 183 9.80 14.81 9.43
N GLU A 184 9.59 15.63 8.40
CA GLU A 184 10.67 16.26 7.64
C GLU A 184 11.52 17.17 8.54
N SER A 185 10.89 17.99 9.39
CA SER A 185 11.62 18.89 10.30
C SER A 185 12.49 18.15 11.33
N ILE A 186 12.09 16.95 11.76
CA ILE A 186 12.81 16.14 12.75
C ILE A 186 13.88 15.25 12.09
N THR A 187 13.56 14.63 10.97
CA THR A 187 14.40 13.58 10.35
C THR A 187 15.23 14.09 9.16
N GLY A 188 14.87 15.25 8.60
CA GLY A 188 15.40 15.75 7.33
C GLY A 188 14.96 14.96 6.10
N VAL A 189 14.06 13.98 6.27
CA VAL A 189 13.60 13.10 5.20
C VAL A 189 12.14 13.40 4.89
N ARG A 190 11.87 13.76 3.64
CA ARG A 190 10.51 13.97 3.14
C ARG A 190 9.83 12.64 2.81
N VAL A 191 8.69 12.38 3.42
CA VAL A 191 7.88 11.18 3.16
C VAL A 191 7.08 11.42 1.88
N ARG A 192 7.34 10.62 0.84
CA ARG A 192 6.67 10.78 -0.47
C ARG A 192 5.37 10.01 -0.59
N GLU A 193 5.28 8.89 0.10
CA GLU A 193 4.06 8.08 0.13
C GLU A 193 3.21 8.56 1.29
N THR A 194 2.14 9.28 0.98
CA THR A 194 1.24 9.84 1.99
C THR A 194 -0.14 9.21 1.93
N LEU A 195 -0.85 9.35 3.05
CA LEU A 195 -2.23 8.94 3.26
C LEU A 195 -2.98 10.10 3.92
N PRO A 196 -4.09 10.58 3.32
CA PRO A 196 -4.93 11.59 3.95
C PRO A 196 -5.48 11.10 5.28
N ASP A 197 -5.39 11.92 6.33
CA ASP A 197 -5.80 11.55 7.70
C ASP A 197 -7.24 11.02 7.78
N ARG A 198 -8.15 11.57 6.96
CA ARG A 198 -9.56 11.12 6.88
C ARG A 198 -9.71 9.62 6.61
N ILE A 199 -8.76 9.00 5.90
CA ILE A 199 -8.81 7.56 5.58
C ILE A 199 -8.60 6.73 6.84
N LEU A 200 -7.82 7.23 7.79
CA LEU A 200 -7.66 6.60 9.10
C LEU A 200 -8.91 6.82 9.97
N ASP A 201 -9.55 8.00 9.86
CA ASP A 201 -10.80 8.30 10.57
C ASP A 201 -11.99 7.43 10.12
N GLU A 202 -11.95 6.94 8.87
CA GLU A 202 -12.95 6.02 8.30
C GLU A 202 -12.77 4.57 8.78
N ALA A 203 -11.67 4.24 9.47
CA ALA A 203 -11.44 2.88 9.96
C ALA A 203 -12.36 2.51 11.15
N ASP A 204 -12.96 1.32 11.10
CA ASP A 204 -13.74 0.76 12.20
C ASP A 204 -12.92 0.49 13.47
N GLU A 205 -11.65 0.14 13.29
CA GLU A 205 -10.75 -0.21 14.39
C GLU A 205 -9.31 0.22 14.05
N VAL A 206 -8.67 0.93 14.96
CA VAL A 206 -7.25 1.29 14.86
C VAL A 206 -6.53 0.76 16.10
N GLU A 207 -5.53 -0.10 15.89
CA GLU A 207 -4.70 -0.64 16.97
C GLU A 207 -3.26 -0.16 16.82
N LEU A 208 -2.74 0.48 17.86
CA LEU A 208 -1.36 0.96 17.89
C LEU A 208 -0.41 -0.18 18.27
N ILE A 209 0.49 -0.51 17.35
CA ILE A 209 1.62 -1.43 17.57
C ILE A 209 2.87 -0.61 17.81
N ASP A 210 3.40 -0.71 19.02
CA ASP A 210 4.62 -0.04 19.42
C ASP A 210 5.61 -0.99 20.09
N ILE A 211 6.87 -0.64 19.96
CA ILE A 211 7.98 -1.33 20.63
C ILE A 211 8.94 -0.25 21.12
N ALA A 212 9.59 -0.49 22.27
CA ALA A 212 10.59 0.44 22.77
C ALA A 212 11.66 0.74 21.69
N PRO A 213 12.05 2.01 21.46
CA PRO A 213 13.01 2.37 20.39
C PRO A 213 14.35 1.62 20.47
N SER A 214 14.77 1.22 21.68
CA SER A 214 15.98 0.40 21.90
C SER A 214 15.90 -1.00 21.27
N ALA A 215 14.69 -1.53 21.09
CA ALA A 215 14.44 -2.84 20.50
C ALA A 215 14.31 -2.81 18.96
N LEU A 216 14.19 -1.63 18.34
CA LEU A 216 14.22 -1.48 16.87
C LEU A 216 15.62 -1.49 16.27
N ARG A 217 16.66 -1.27 17.08
CA ARG A 217 18.06 -1.11 16.65
C ARG A 217 18.90 -2.39 16.71
N GLN A 218 18.29 -3.51 17.10
CA GLN A 218 18.93 -4.84 17.19
C GLN A 218 18.48 -5.70 16.01
#